data_AF-A0AAV2D7T6-F1
#
_entry.id   AF-A0AAV2D7T6-F1
#
_cell.length_a   1.000
_cell.length_b   1.000
_cell.length_c   1.000
_cell.angle_alpha   90.00
_cell.angle_beta   90.00
_cell.angle_gamma   90.00
#
_symmetry.space_group_name_H-M   'P 1'
#
loop_
_entity.id
_entity.type
_entity.pdbx_description
1 polymer ?
#
loop_
_entity_poly.entity_id
_entity_poly.type
_entity_poly.pdbx_seq_one_letter_code
_entity_poly.pdbx_strand_id
1 'polypeptide(L)'
;MYCQDALAPSDAFGRTLDCLDVCVQMQGGDLWSMRVVASSSWAWRRILKVRSVFQPLMGLQNGVGTWIGTKMISYYVREVWNSLRPANNRVSWFKLLWGRNHVPRWSFIAWIIMKDAMVTRAKLLRWGRVKDDMCGLCGMASETREHLFFDCIFSRWLLGKVGLQFGSISRDG
;
A
#
# COMPACT_ATOMS: atom_id res chain seq x y z
N MET A 1 -25.22 -19.79 -16.01
CA MET A 1 -25.26 -19.35 -17.41
C MET A 1 -24.89 -17.88 -17.40
N TYR A 2 -23.74 -17.39 -17.86
CA TYR A 2 -22.74 -17.83 -18.83
C TYR A 2 -21.39 -17.26 -18.40
N CYS A 3 -20.31 -18.03 -18.57
CA CYS A 3 -18.96 -17.57 -18.92
C CYS A 3 -18.10 -18.82 -19.11
N GLN A 4 -18.38 -19.55 -20.19
CA GLN A 4 -17.38 -20.39 -20.83
C GLN A 4 -16.60 -19.50 -21.79
N ASP A 5 -15.33 -19.85 -21.98
CA ASP A 5 -14.37 -19.31 -22.95
C ASP A 5 -13.46 -18.17 -22.48
N ALA A 6 -12.36 -18.57 -21.83
CA ALA A 6 -11.09 -17.86 -21.92
C ALA A 6 -9.93 -18.87 -21.81
N LEU A 7 -9.43 -19.32 -22.97
CA LEU A 7 -8.19 -20.07 -23.10
C LEU A 7 -7.00 -19.08 -23.22
N ALA A 8 -5.99 -19.30 -22.37
CA ALA A 8 -4.56 -18.91 -22.46
C ALA A 8 -4.17 -17.41 -22.28
N PRO A 9 -2.88 -17.08 -21.99
CA PRO A 9 -1.73 -17.90 -21.63
C PRO A 9 -1.10 -17.57 -20.26
N SER A 10 -0.19 -18.44 -19.84
CA SER A 10 0.72 -18.26 -18.72
C SER A 10 1.65 -17.08 -18.93
N ASP A 11 1.58 -16.05 -18.08
CA ASP A 11 2.68 -15.08 -17.94
C ASP A 11 2.85 -14.62 -16.48
N ALA A 12 4.12 -14.65 -16.08
CA ALA A 12 4.59 -14.52 -14.73
C ALA A 12 4.62 -13.05 -14.28
N PHE A 13 3.57 -12.56 -13.61
CA PHE A 13 3.71 -11.47 -12.65
C PHE A 13 2.52 -11.48 -11.68
N GLY A 14 2.62 -12.29 -10.62
CA GLY A 14 1.59 -12.40 -9.61
C GLY A 14 1.29 -11.06 -8.94
N ARG A 15 0.08 -10.54 -9.18
CA ARG A 15 -0.74 -9.69 -8.30
C ARG A 15 -2.03 -9.27 -9.01
N THR A 16 -2.79 -10.22 -9.51
CA THR A 16 -4.24 -10.05 -9.70
C THR A 16 -4.92 -10.79 -8.57
N LEU A 17 -5.80 -10.10 -7.85
CA LEU A 17 -6.85 -10.76 -7.10
C LEU A 17 -7.74 -11.39 -8.17
N ASP A 18 -7.44 -12.63 -8.56
CA ASP A 18 -8.31 -13.34 -9.49
C ASP A 18 -9.64 -13.50 -8.76
N CYS A 19 -10.68 -12.78 -9.21
CA CYS A 19 -12.04 -12.94 -8.70
C CYS A 19 -12.49 -14.41 -8.72
N LEU A 20 -11.89 -15.22 -9.59
CA LEU A 20 -12.03 -16.68 -9.66
C LEU A 20 -11.68 -17.38 -8.34
N ASP A 21 -10.62 -16.96 -7.64
CA ASP A 21 -10.11 -17.62 -6.43
C ASP A 21 -11.06 -17.42 -5.23
N VAL A 22 -11.74 -16.26 -5.19
CA VAL A 22 -12.77 -15.95 -4.19
C VAL A 22 -14.09 -16.65 -4.53
N CYS A 23 -14.52 -16.62 -5.79
CA CYS A 23 -15.76 -17.25 -6.23
C CYS A 23 -15.76 -18.77 -6.05
N VAL A 24 -14.65 -19.46 -6.35
CA VAL A 24 -14.54 -20.92 -6.14
C VAL A 24 -14.66 -21.29 -4.65
N GLN A 25 -14.16 -20.43 -3.74
CA GLN A 25 -14.23 -20.68 -2.30
C GLN A 25 -15.59 -20.31 -1.68
N MET A 26 -16.38 -19.46 -2.33
CA MET A 26 -17.71 -19.07 -1.86
C MET A 26 -18.83 -20.05 -2.24
N GLN A 27 -18.59 -21.04 -3.10
CA GLN A 27 -19.62 -21.94 -3.65
C GLN A 27 -20.22 -22.97 -2.67
N GLY A 28 -20.05 -22.85 -1.35
CA GLY A 28 -20.65 -23.80 -0.40
C GLY A 28 -20.66 -23.44 1.08
N GLY A 29 -20.42 -22.18 1.48
CA GLY A 29 -20.40 -21.83 2.91
C GLY A 29 -20.67 -20.37 3.20
N ASP A 30 -21.05 -20.08 4.44
CA ASP A 30 -21.15 -18.73 4.98
C ASP A 30 -19.75 -18.20 5.34
N LEU A 31 -19.48 -16.92 5.07
CA LEU A 31 -18.17 -16.26 5.27
C LEU A 31 -17.62 -16.47 6.69
N TRP A 32 -18.52 -16.50 7.68
CA TRP A 32 -18.19 -16.64 9.10
C TRP A 32 -17.75 -18.06 9.47
N SER A 33 -18.24 -19.08 8.76
CA SER A 33 -17.97 -20.49 9.04
C SER A 33 -16.86 -21.12 8.19
N MET A 34 -16.37 -20.40 7.17
CA MET A 34 -15.31 -20.91 6.27
C MET A 34 -14.00 -21.22 7.00
N ARG A 35 -13.28 -22.27 6.56
CA ARG A 35 -11.91 -22.53 7.03
C ARG A 35 -10.91 -21.74 6.19
N VAL A 36 -9.84 -21.24 6.81
CA VAL A 36 -8.75 -20.56 6.10
C VAL A 36 -7.91 -21.62 5.37
N VAL A 37 -8.05 -21.72 4.05
CA VAL A 37 -7.25 -22.64 3.24
C VAL A 37 -5.85 -22.04 3.00
N ALA A 38 -4.79 -22.79 3.27
CA ALA A 38 -3.41 -22.28 3.16
C ALA A 38 -3.00 -21.90 1.73
N SER A 39 -3.58 -22.58 0.73
CA SER A 39 -3.37 -22.30 -0.70
C SER A 39 -4.08 -21.04 -1.20
N SER A 40 -4.99 -20.46 -0.43
CA SER A 40 -5.71 -19.25 -0.84
C SER A 40 -4.80 -18.01 -0.90
N SER A 41 -5.21 -17.01 -1.69
CA SER A 41 -4.50 -15.75 -1.81
C SER A 41 -4.21 -15.10 -0.44
N TRP A 42 -3.06 -14.42 -0.32
CA TRP A 42 -2.66 -13.77 0.94
C TRP A 42 -3.72 -12.78 1.43
N ALA A 43 -4.32 -12.04 0.51
CA ALA A 43 -5.37 -11.07 0.81
C ALA A 43 -6.63 -11.76 1.36
N TRP A 44 -7.05 -12.87 0.76
CA TRP A 44 -8.19 -13.64 1.24
C TRP A 44 -7.98 -14.18 2.66
N ARG A 45 -6.79 -14.73 2.93
CA ARG A 45 -6.41 -15.16 4.29
C ARG A 45 -6.47 -14.01 5.30
N ARG A 46 -6.14 -12.78 4.88
CA ARG A 46 -6.26 -11.59 5.73
C ARG A 46 -7.71 -11.20 5.99
N ILE A 47 -8.56 -11.23 4.96
CA ILE A 47 -10.00 -10.97 5.09
C ILE A 47 -10.63 -11.96 6.08
N LEU A 48 -10.37 -13.27 5.92
CA LEU A 48 -10.88 -14.30 6.82
C LEU A 48 -10.35 -14.16 8.25
N LYS A 49 -9.13 -13.65 8.46
CA LYS A 49 -8.58 -13.40 9.80
C LYS A 49 -9.23 -12.21 10.49
N VAL A 50 -9.69 -11.20 9.75
CA VAL A 50 -10.33 -9.99 10.33
C VAL A 50 -11.81 -10.25 10.70
N ARG A 51 -12.41 -11.33 10.19
CA ARG A 51 -13.83 -11.64 10.38
C ARG A 51 -14.26 -11.71 11.86
N SER A 52 -13.44 -12.27 12.74
CA SER A 52 -13.79 -12.41 14.17
C SER A 52 -13.87 -11.07 14.87
N VAL A 53 -13.13 -10.06 14.40
CA VAL A 53 -13.21 -8.69 14.91
C VAL A 53 -14.41 -7.97 14.32
N PHE A 54 -14.76 -8.28 13.08
CA PHE A 54 -15.86 -7.65 12.34
C PHE A 54 -17.25 -8.13 12.77
N GLN A 55 -17.38 -9.42 13.11
CA GLN A 55 -18.64 -10.07 13.49
C GLN A 55 -19.36 -9.38 14.69
N PRO A 56 -18.70 -9.10 15.84
CA PRO A 56 -19.34 -8.39 16.93
C PRO A 56 -19.64 -6.92 16.59
N LEU A 57 -18.82 -6.28 15.76
CA LEU A 57 -19.01 -4.88 15.36
C LEU A 57 -20.18 -4.67 14.39
N MET A 58 -20.56 -5.72 13.65
CA MET A 58 -21.73 -5.68 12.75
C MET A 58 -23.04 -6.12 13.41
N GLY A 59 -23.02 -6.49 14.69
CA GLY A 59 -24.23 -6.98 15.37
C GLY A 59 -24.85 -8.22 14.73
N LEU A 60 -24.08 -8.98 13.94
CA LEU A 60 -24.52 -10.24 13.33
C LEU A 60 -24.61 -11.33 14.40
N GLN A 61 -25.72 -11.36 15.14
CA GLN A 61 -26.09 -12.54 15.89
C GLN A 61 -26.59 -13.60 14.89
N ASN A 62 -25.93 -14.74 14.87
CA ASN A 62 -26.40 -15.99 14.24
C ASN A 62 -26.44 -16.03 12.69
N GLY A 63 -25.62 -15.23 12.00
CA GLY A 63 -25.40 -15.40 10.54
C GLY A 63 -26.57 -14.98 9.65
N VAL A 64 -27.65 -14.42 10.22
CA VAL A 64 -28.76 -13.83 9.46
C VAL A 64 -28.63 -12.32 9.54
N GLY A 65 -28.01 -11.73 8.52
CA GLY A 65 -27.86 -10.29 8.42
C GLY A 65 -29.20 -9.60 8.15
N THR A 66 -29.63 -8.72 9.05
CA THR A 66 -30.65 -7.71 8.76
C THR A 66 -30.19 -6.93 7.53
N TRP A 67 -31.05 -6.71 6.53
CA TRP A 67 -30.72 -5.96 5.32
C TRP A 67 -30.21 -4.56 5.67
N ILE A 68 -28.88 -4.39 5.68
CA ILE A 68 -28.21 -3.15 6.06
C ILE A 68 -28.24 -2.21 4.85
N GLY A 69 -29.02 -1.14 4.90
CA GLY A 69 -29.03 -0.11 3.85
C GLY A 69 -27.65 0.55 3.67
N THR A 70 -27.39 1.12 2.49
CA THR A 70 -26.08 1.67 2.08
C THR A 70 -25.51 2.72 3.04
N LYS A 71 -26.35 3.57 3.63
CA LYS A 71 -25.95 4.56 4.65
C LYS A 71 -25.51 3.93 5.98
N MET A 72 -26.09 2.78 6.32
CA MET A 72 -25.75 2.07 7.54
C MET A 72 -24.46 1.27 7.35
N ILE A 73 -24.23 0.69 6.15
CA ILE A 73 -22.95 0.05 5.78
C ILE A 73 -21.79 1.06 5.90
N SER A 74 -21.93 2.27 5.36
CA SER A 74 -20.85 3.27 5.42
C SER A 74 -20.52 3.73 6.84
N TYR A 75 -21.52 3.79 7.72
CA TYR A 75 -21.32 4.05 9.15
C TYR A 75 -20.54 2.91 9.82
N TYR A 76 -20.98 1.66 9.66
CA TYR A 76 -20.31 0.50 10.25
C TYR A 76 -18.88 0.33 9.73
N VAL A 77 -18.64 0.49 8.42
CA VAL A 77 -17.29 0.43 7.84
C VAL A 77 -16.39 1.49 8.48
N ARG A 78 -16.90 2.70 8.73
CA ARG A 78 -16.15 3.75 9.41
C ARG A 78 -15.83 3.41 10.86
N GLU A 79 -16.81 2.92 11.63
CA GLU A 79 -16.59 2.54 13.03
C GLU A 79 -15.60 1.38 13.14
N VAL A 80 -15.80 0.32 12.34
CA VAL A 80 -14.85 -0.80 12.25
C VAL A 80 -13.45 -0.31 11.87
N TRP A 81 -13.34 0.54 10.86
CA TRP A 81 -12.04 1.07 10.43
C TRP A 81 -11.37 1.86 11.57
N ASN A 82 -12.14 2.65 12.32
CA ASN A 82 -11.65 3.41 13.46
C ASN A 82 -11.24 2.51 14.64
N SER A 83 -11.92 1.39 14.87
CA SER A 83 -11.55 0.41 15.90
C SER A 83 -10.33 -0.42 15.52
N LEU A 84 -10.15 -0.75 14.23
CA LEU A 84 -9.03 -1.54 13.74
C LEU A 84 -7.75 -0.74 13.56
N ARG A 85 -7.87 0.55 13.18
CA ARG A 85 -6.69 1.38 12.96
C ARG A 85 -6.01 1.68 14.31
N PRO A 86 -4.68 1.59 14.39
CA PRO A 86 -3.97 2.19 15.52
C PRO A 86 -4.22 3.71 15.50
N ALA A 87 -4.53 4.28 16.67
CA ALA A 87 -4.65 5.72 16.86
C ALA A 87 -3.27 6.36 16.71
N ASN A 88 -2.86 6.63 15.46
CA ASN A 88 -1.59 7.28 15.18
C ASN A 88 -1.80 8.78 15.01
N ASN A 89 -0.88 9.57 15.56
CA ASN A 89 -0.94 11.02 15.47
C ASN A 89 -0.90 11.47 14.00
N ARG A 90 -1.67 12.50 13.69
CA ARG A 90 -1.62 13.12 12.36
C ARG A 90 -0.26 13.78 12.19
N VAL A 91 0.52 13.27 11.26
CA VAL A 91 1.82 13.84 10.86
C VAL A 91 1.65 15.20 10.20
N SER A 92 2.53 16.15 10.52
CA SER A 92 2.49 17.53 9.99
C SER A 92 2.52 17.58 8.46
N TRP A 93 3.26 16.66 7.83
CA TRP A 93 3.37 16.54 6.38
C TRP A 93 2.15 15.93 5.68
N PHE A 94 1.12 15.47 6.41
CA PHE A 94 -0.06 14.85 5.80
C PHE A 94 -0.74 15.79 4.79
N LYS A 95 -0.86 17.07 5.13
CA LYS A 95 -1.47 18.08 4.25
C LYS A 95 -0.62 18.38 3.01
N LEU A 96 0.70 18.22 3.10
CA LEU A 96 1.61 18.41 1.96
C LEU A 96 1.45 17.33 0.89
N LEU A 97 1.06 16.12 1.31
CA LEU A 97 0.91 14.99 0.40
C LEU A 97 -0.52 14.84 -0.15
N TRP A 98 -1.53 15.08 0.69
CA TRP A 98 -2.92 14.70 0.39
C TRP A 98 -3.87 15.89 0.21
N GLY A 99 -3.41 16.98 -0.39
CA GLY A 99 -4.26 18.15 -0.72
C GLY A 99 -5.16 17.93 -1.94
N ARG A 100 -6.19 18.79 -2.10
CA ARG A 100 -7.22 18.68 -3.16
C ARG A 100 -6.68 18.69 -4.59
N ASN A 101 -5.56 19.38 -4.84
CA ASN A 101 -5.01 19.58 -6.19
C ASN A 101 -3.72 18.78 -6.45
N HIS A 102 -3.42 17.76 -5.65
CA HIS A 102 -2.22 16.96 -5.86
C HIS A 102 -2.48 15.79 -6.80
N VAL A 103 -1.54 15.54 -7.71
CA VAL A 103 -1.57 14.34 -8.54
C VAL A 103 -1.21 13.13 -7.66
N PRO A 104 -2.09 12.12 -7.53
CA PRO A 104 -1.90 11.00 -6.60
C PRO A 104 -0.56 10.27 -6.78
N ARG A 105 -0.06 10.19 -8.02
CA ARG A 105 1.25 9.60 -8.34
C ARG A 105 2.41 10.31 -7.63
N TRP A 106 2.44 11.64 -7.66
CA TRP A 106 3.50 12.43 -7.03
C TRP A 106 3.38 12.38 -5.50
N SER A 107 2.15 12.44 -4.98
CA SER A 107 1.88 12.25 -3.54
C SER A 107 2.35 10.91 -3.03
N PHE A 108 2.14 9.83 -3.80
CA PHE A 108 2.58 8.49 -3.44
C PHE A 108 4.11 8.38 -3.42
N ILE A 109 4.80 8.93 -4.42
CA ILE A 109 6.27 8.96 -4.43
C ILE A 109 6.78 9.76 -3.23
N ALA A 110 6.28 10.97 -3.01
CA ALA A 110 6.69 11.81 -1.88
C ALA A 110 6.39 11.15 -0.52
N TRP A 111 5.29 10.41 -0.39
CA TRP A 111 4.99 9.62 0.79
C TRP A 111 6.05 8.54 1.07
N ILE A 112 6.48 7.80 0.03
CA ILE A 112 7.55 6.81 0.14
C ILE A 112 8.87 7.47 0.55
N ILE A 113 9.18 8.65 0.00
CA ILE A 113 10.37 9.42 0.37
C ILE A 113 10.33 9.81 1.85
N MET A 114 9.20 10.36 2.32
CA MET A 114 9.02 10.80 3.71
C MET A 114 9.06 9.64 4.71
N LYS A 115 8.60 8.45 4.30
CA LYS A 115 8.65 7.23 5.12
C LYS A 115 10.03 6.56 5.12
N ASP A 116 11.02 7.14 4.43
CA ASP A 116 12.30 6.50 4.15
C ASP A 116 12.10 5.05 3.65
N ALA A 117 11.09 4.84 2.80
CA ALA A 117 10.74 3.54 2.27
C ALA A 117 11.33 3.30 0.87
N MET A 118 12.04 4.28 0.30
CA MET A 118 12.77 4.08 -0.95
C MET A 118 13.90 3.08 -0.76
N VAL A 119 14.02 2.19 -1.74
CA VAL A 119 15.12 1.24 -1.86
C VAL A 119 16.29 1.96 -2.52
N THR A 120 17.19 2.49 -1.71
CA THR A 120 18.45 3.09 -2.19
C THR A 120 19.56 2.05 -2.20
N ARG A 121 20.63 2.25 -2.99
CA ARG A 121 21.77 1.31 -2.95
C ARG A 121 22.40 1.16 -1.57
N ALA A 122 22.46 2.21 -0.77
CA ALA A 122 22.91 2.10 0.62
C ALA A 122 22.07 1.11 1.45
N LYS A 123 20.75 1.04 1.24
CA LYS A 123 19.87 0.04 1.87
C LYS A 123 20.05 -1.35 1.28
N LEU A 124 20.21 -1.44 -0.04
CA LEU A 124 20.47 -2.71 -0.71
C LEU A 124 21.79 -3.34 -0.28
N LEU A 125 22.84 -2.53 -0.06
CA LEU A 125 24.11 -2.97 0.50
C LEU A 125 23.91 -3.55 1.91
N ARG A 126 23.14 -2.86 2.77
CA ARG A 126 22.79 -3.37 4.11
C ARG A 126 22.00 -4.68 4.07
N TRP A 127 21.19 -4.89 3.04
CA TRP A 127 20.47 -6.15 2.81
C TRP A 127 21.32 -7.24 2.13
N GLY A 128 22.58 -6.95 1.81
CA GLY A 128 23.48 -7.89 1.12
C GLY A 128 23.07 -8.19 -0.32
N ARG A 129 22.33 -7.28 -0.98
CA ARG A 129 21.84 -7.46 -2.36
C ARG A 129 22.73 -6.83 -3.43
N VAL A 130 23.59 -5.89 -3.03
CA VAL A 130 24.53 -5.19 -3.92
C VAL A 130 25.91 -5.15 -3.25
N LYS A 131 26.98 -5.10 -4.03
CA LYS A 131 28.39 -5.09 -3.56
C LYS A 131 28.91 -3.70 -3.22
N ASP A 132 28.36 -2.66 -3.83
CA ASP A 132 28.67 -1.26 -3.60
C ASP A 132 27.39 -0.45 -3.32
N ASP A 133 27.55 0.70 -2.69
CA ASP A 133 26.47 1.66 -2.47
C ASP A 133 26.62 2.92 -3.33
N MET A 134 27.53 2.93 -4.31
CA MET A 134 27.81 4.09 -5.14
C MET A 134 26.56 4.54 -5.90
N CYS A 135 26.29 5.84 -5.90
CA CYS A 135 25.14 6.45 -6.58
C CYS A 135 25.15 6.12 -8.07
N GLY A 136 24.06 5.50 -8.57
CA GLY A 136 23.95 5.15 -9.98
C GLY A 136 23.83 6.35 -10.94
N LEU A 137 23.58 7.57 -10.42
CA LEU A 137 23.44 8.77 -11.23
C LEU A 137 24.75 9.54 -11.38
N CYS A 138 25.44 9.81 -10.28
CA CYS A 138 26.67 10.61 -10.31
C CYS A 138 27.94 9.76 -10.18
N GLY A 139 27.88 8.56 -9.59
CA GLY A 139 29.05 7.72 -9.35
C GLY A 139 30.09 8.29 -8.39
N MET A 140 29.78 9.35 -7.62
CA MET A 140 30.76 10.07 -6.78
C MET A 140 30.59 9.84 -5.27
N ALA A 141 29.41 9.44 -4.82
CA ALA A 141 29.11 9.23 -3.40
C ALA A 141 28.10 8.09 -3.21
N SER A 142 27.89 7.66 -1.96
CA SER A 142 26.88 6.65 -1.59
C SER A 142 25.47 7.12 -1.93
N GLU A 143 24.65 6.23 -2.48
CA GLU A 143 23.24 6.45 -2.81
C GLU A 143 22.38 6.43 -1.54
N THR A 144 22.33 7.58 -0.88
CA THR A 144 21.38 7.84 0.21
C THR A 144 20.20 8.66 -0.31
N ARG A 145 19.11 8.74 0.47
CA ARG A 145 17.98 9.60 0.11
C ARG A 145 18.40 11.07 0.06
N GLU A 146 19.32 11.49 0.93
CA GLU A 146 19.81 12.86 1.01
C GLU A 146 20.63 13.17 -0.24
N HIS A 147 21.55 12.27 -0.57
CA HIS A 147 22.35 12.40 -1.76
C HIS A 147 21.48 12.42 -3.03
N LEU A 148 20.53 11.49 -3.17
CA LEU A 148 19.73 11.37 -4.39
C LEU A 148 18.89 12.61 -4.70
N PHE A 149 18.40 13.33 -3.68
CA PHE A 149 17.49 14.48 -3.87
C PHE A 149 18.15 15.85 -3.65
N PHE A 150 19.17 15.96 -2.79
CA PHE A 150 19.73 17.25 -2.39
C PHE A 150 21.20 17.42 -2.80
N ASP A 151 22.04 16.39 -2.66
CA ASP A 151 23.49 16.57 -2.87
C ASP A 151 23.98 16.14 -4.27
N CYS A 152 23.25 15.23 -4.93
CA CYS A 152 23.66 14.66 -6.21
C CYS A 152 23.72 15.74 -7.28
N ILE A 153 24.90 15.90 -7.89
CA ILE A 153 25.17 16.87 -8.97
C ILE A 153 24.19 16.68 -10.14
N PHE A 154 23.89 15.44 -10.49
CA PHE A 154 22.99 15.12 -11.60
C PHE A 154 21.54 15.50 -11.25
N SER A 155 21.09 15.16 -10.05
CA SER A 155 19.75 15.51 -9.59
C SER A 155 19.56 17.02 -9.51
N ARG A 156 20.54 17.76 -8.95
CA ARG A 156 20.49 19.23 -8.90
C ARG A 156 20.44 19.85 -10.30
N TRP A 157 21.25 19.32 -11.23
CA TRP A 157 21.24 19.79 -12.62
C TRP A 157 19.88 19.57 -13.29
N LEU A 158 19.29 18.38 -13.13
CA LEU A 158 17.97 18.05 -13.67
C LEU A 158 16.87 18.93 -13.05
N LEU A 159 16.89 19.10 -11.73
CA LEU A 159 15.93 19.91 -10.99
C LEU A 159 16.03 21.39 -11.38
N GLY A 160 17.24 21.91 -11.56
CA GLY A 160 17.48 23.26 -12.07
C GLY A 160 16.91 23.47 -13.48
N LYS A 161 16.98 22.46 -14.36
CA LYS A 161 16.36 22.51 -15.70
C LYS A 161 14.83 22.56 -15.66
N VAL A 162 14.22 21.92 -14.67
CA VAL A 162 12.75 21.91 -14.47
C VAL A 162 12.28 23.12 -13.65
N GLY A 163 13.19 23.98 -13.20
CA GLY A 163 12.87 25.16 -12.39
C GLY A 163 12.49 24.83 -10.94
N LEU A 164 12.81 23.63 -10.47
CA LEU A 164 12.56 23.21 -9.09
C LEU A 164 13.85 23.38 -8.28
N GLN A 165 13.89 24.42 -7.45
CA GLN A 165 14.97 24.58 -6.47
C GLN A 165 14.49 24.09 -5.12
N PHE A 166 14.93 22.88 -4.74
CA PHE A 166 14.84 22.46 -3.34
C PHE A 166 15.96 23.17 -2.59
N GLY A 167 15.63 24.32 -2.00
CA GLY A 167 16.50 24.93 -1.00
C GLY A 167 16.80 23.89 0.08
N SER A 168 18.04 23.86 0.56
CA SER A 168 18.48 23.00 1.65
C SER A 168 17.44 23.07 2.78
N ILE A 169 16.64 22.01 2.94
CA ILE A 169 15.79 21.84 4.11
C ILE A 169 16.75 21.59 5.26
N SER A 170 17.18 22.68 5.90
CA SER A 170 17.83 22.65 7.20
C SER A 170 16.84 22.00 8.16
N ARG A 171 17.23 20.83 8.68
CA ARG A 171 16.52 20.15 9.74
C ARG A 171 16.88 20.84 11.04
N ASP A 172 16.10 21.84 11.42
CA ASP A 172 16.03 22.25 12.81
C ASP A 172 15.01 21.36 13.51
N GLY A 173 15.51 20.52 14.44
CA GLY A 173 14.78 19.95 15.59
C GLY A 173 13.59 19.05 15.32
#